data_AF-A0A523N4P3-F1
#
_entry.id   AF-A0A523N4P3-F1
#
_cell.length_a   1.000
_cell.length_b   1.000
_cell.length_c   1.000
_cell.angle_alpha   90.00
_cell.angle_beta   90.00
_cell.angle_gamma   90.00
#
_symmetry.space_group_name_H-M   'P 1'
#
loop_
_entity.id
_entity.type
_entity.pdbx_description
1 polymer ?
#
loop_
_entity_poly.entity_id
_entity_poly.type
_entity_poly.pdbx_seq_one_letter_code
_entity_poly.pdbx_strand_id
1 'polypeptide(L)' 'MDSVFDSSEFNTNLFFPRPDLLAPPEGTDEIYVEVEPEVQVHLRRHPSPHARFSLLFFHGNGEITSDYDELSKA' A
#
# COMPACT_ATOMS: atom_id res chain seq x y z
N MET A 1 11.59 0.42 -34.37
CA MET A 1 12.16 0.03 -33.07
C MET A 1 11.05 0.29 -32.08
N ASP A 2 10.53 -0.74 -31.46
CA ASP A 2 9.49 -0.59 -30.45
C ASP A 2 10.11 0.03 -29.20
N SER A 3 9.37 0.93 -28.55
CA SER A 3 9.85 1.62 -27.36
C SER A 3 9.98 0.61 -26.22
N VAL A 4 10.90 0.86 -25.28
CA VAL A 4 10.93 0.10 -24.01
C VAL A 4 9.60 0.19 -23.26
N PHE A 5 8.89 1.32 -23.42
CA PHE A 5 7.56 1.56 -22.86
C PHE A 5 6.46 0.70 -23.50
N ASP A 6 6.71 0.08 -24.65
CA ASP A 6 5.76 -0.84 -25.29
C ASP A 6 5.94 -2.29 -24.78
N SER A 7 6.96 -2.55 -23.95
CA SER A 7 7.19 -3.90 -23.45
C SER A 7 6.28 -4.24 -22.26
N SER A 8 5.64 -5.41 -22.33
CA SER A 8 4.79 -5.92 -21.25
C SER A 8 5.56 -6.14 -19.96
N GLU A 9 6.81 -6.62 -20.06
CA GLU A 9 7.72 -6.83 -18.93
C GLU A 9 8.00 -5.52 -18.20
N PHE A 10 8.35 -4.45 -18.92
CA PHE A 10 8.58 -3.15 -18.29
C PHE A 10 7.32 -2.63 -17.62
N ASN A 11 6.17 -2.65 -18.31
CA ASN A 11 4.93 -2.11 -17.77
C ASN A 11 4.40 -2.89 -16.55
N THR A 12 4.60 -4.21 -16.52
CA THR A 12 4.17 -5.05 -15.39
C THR A 12 5.02 -4.78 -14.15
N ASN A 13 6.33 -4.56 -14.34
CA ASN A 13 7.25 -4.28 -13.25
C ASN A 13 7.20 -2.82 -12.78
N LEU A 14 6.88 -1.88 -13.67
CA LEU A 14 6.87 -0.45 -13.37
C LEU A 14 5.89 -0.09 -12.25
N PHE A 15 4.78 -0.82 -12.16
CA PHE A 15 3.72 -0.58 -11.19
C PHE A 15 3.64 -1.65 -10.10
N PHE A 16 4.55 -2.63 -10.12
CA PHE A 16 4.60 -3.64 -9.09
C PHE A 16 5.03 -2.99 -7.76
N PRO A 17 4.29 -3.20 -6.65
CA PRO A 17 4.65 -2.62 -5.36
C PRO A 17 6.06 -3.04 -4.96
N ARG A 18 6.87 -2.07 -4.55
CA ARG A 18 8.21 -2.33 -4.02
C ARG A 18 8.11 -3.02 -2.65
N PRO A 19 9.12 -3.80 -2.21
CA PRO A 19 9.14 -4.30 -0.84
C PRO A 19 9.10 -3.15 0.17
N ASP A 20 8.23 -3.24 1.18
CA ASP A 20 8.27 -2.33 2.32
C ASP A 20 9.37 -2.79 3.29
N LEU A 21 10.45 -2.00 3.38
CA LEU A 21 11.63 -2.32 4.19
C LEU A 21 11.67 -1.55 5.51
N LEU A 22 10.72 -0.63 5.72
CA LEU A 22 10.66 0.19 6.91
C LEU A 22 9.85 -0.53 8.00
N ALA A 23 10.24 -0.31 9.25
CA ALA A 23 9.40 -0.71 10.36
C ALA A 23 8.12 0.14 10.35
N PRO A 24 6.95 -0.46 10.64
CA PRO A 24 5.73 0.31 10.75
C PRO A 24 5.81 1.33 11.89
N PRO A 25 5.16 2.49 11.78
CA PRO A 25 5.11 3.48 12.85
C PRO A 25 4.51 2.91 14.15
N GLU A 26 4.88 3.50 15.30
CA GLU A 26 4.30 3.08 16.57
C GLU A 26 2.77 3.32 16.60
N GLY A 27 2.04 2.36 17.15
CA GLY A 27 0.59 2.46 17.31
C GLY A 27 -0.21 2.15 16.04
N THR A 28 0.42 1.63 14.97
CA THR A 28 -0.29 1.09 13.82
C THR A 28 -0.57 -0.41 13.95
N ASP A 29 -1.56 -0.88 13.19
CA ASP A 29 -1.84 -2.31 13.04
C ASP A 29 -1.56 -2.75 11.60
N GLU A 30 -0.75 -3.79 11.43
CA GLU A 30 -0.55 -4.47 10.15
C GLU A 30 -1.62 -5.55 9.98
N ILE A 31 -2.49 -5.41 8.99
CA ILE A 31 -3.64 -6.31 8.78
C ILE A 31 -3.54 -6.92 7.39
N TYR A 32 -3.73 -8.24 7.31
CA TYR A 32 -3.87 -8.97 6.05
C TYR A 32 -5.33 -9.42 5.90
N VAL A 33 -6.00 -8.90 4.89
CA VAL A 33 -7.40 -9.23 4.58
C VAL A 33 -7.41 -10.31 3.50
N GLU A 34 -7.94 -11.48 3.82
CA GLU A 34 -8.20 -12.52 2.82
C GLU A 34 -9.35 -12.09 1.91
N VAL A 35 -9.11 -12.02 0.61
CA VAL A 35 -10.11 -11.61 -0.40
C VAL A 35 -10.56 -12.77 -1.28
N GLU A 36 -9.70 -13.76 -1.47
CA GLU A 36 -9.94 -15.03 -2.15
C GLU A 36 -9.07 -16.11 -1.50
N PRO A 37 -9.34 -17.42 -1.73
CA PRO A 37 -8.48 -18.48 -1.21
C PRO A 37 -7.01 -18.23 -1.57
N GLU A 38 -6.16 -18.17 -0.55
CA GLU A 38 -4.71 -17.92 -0.66
C GLU A 38 -4.32 -16.51 -1.18
N VAL A 39 -5.27 -15.59 -1.33
CA VAL A 39 -5.03 -14.21 -1.74
C VAL A 39 -5.31 -13.25 -0.58
N GLN A 40 -4.26 -12.53 -0.17
CA GLN A 40 -4.34 -11.55 0.91
C GLN A 40 -3.94 -10.16 0.43
N VAL A 41 -4.68 -9.16 0.88
CA VAL A 41 -4.35 -7.75 0.70
C VAL A 41 -3.86 -7.18 2.03
N HIS A 42 -2.67 -6.61 2.02
CA HIS A 42 -2.11 -5.92 3.18
C HIS A 42 -2.70 -4.51 3.31
N LEU A 43 -2.99 -4.10 4.55
CA LEU A 43 -3.28 -2.73 4.90
C LEU A 43 -2.66 -2.38 6.25
N ARG A 44 -2.29 -1.12 6.42
CA ARG A 44 -1.90 -0.53 7.71
C ARG A 44 -3.04 0.32 8.22
N ARG A 45 -3.44 0.09 9.47
CA ARG A 45 -4.42 0.92 10.17
C ARG A 45 -3.70 1.90 11.08
N HIS A 46 -4.08 3.18 10.99
CA HIS A 46 -3.67 4.25 11.90
C HIS A 46 -4.86 4.58 12.83
N PRO A 47 -5.03 3.88 13.96
CA PRO A 47 -6.15 4.12 14.86
C PRO A 47 -6.04 5.48 15.56
N SER A 48 -7.19 6.13 15.77
CA SER A 48 -7.29 7.32 16.61
C SER A 48 -8.48 7.19 17.56
N PRO A 49 -8.28 7.37 18.89
CA PRO A 49 -9.36 7.22 19.88
C PRO A 49 -10.45 8.29 19.76
N HIS A 50 -10.17 9.38 19.03
CA HIS A 50 -11.09 10.48 18.80
C HIS A 50 -11.70 10.46 17.39
N ALA A 51 -11.38 9.46 16.56
CA ALA A 51 -11.90 9.35 15.22
C ALA A 51 -13.42 9.13 15.24
N ARG A 52 -14.15 9.96 14.50
CA ARG A 52 -15.61 9.81 14.29
C ARG A 52 -15.95 9.00 13.04
N PHE A 53 -14.98 8.80 12.16
CA PHE A 53 -15.10 8.05 10.92
C PHE A 53 -13.75 7.42 10.58
N SER A 54 -13.77 6.41 9.72
CA SER A 54 -12.57 5.78 9.15
C SER A 54 -12.49 6.10 7.67
N LEU A 55 -11.27 6.37 7.19
CA LEU A 55 -10.98 6.49 5.77
C LEU A 55 -10.31 5.20 5.30
N LEU A 56 -10.92 4.51 4.34
CA LEU A 56 -10.26 3.46 3.59
C LEU A 56 -9.56 4.12 2.40
N PHE A 57 -8.23 4.05 2.39
CA PHE A 57 -7.40 4.71 1.40
C PHE A 57 -6.60 3.66 0.60
N PHE A 58 -6.60 3.80 -0.72
CA PHE A 58 -5.80 2.97 -1.63
C PHE A 58 -4.69 3.84 -2.21
N HIS A 59 -3.45 3.36 -2.16
CA HIS A 59 -2.31 4.02 -2.78
C HIS A 59 -2.39 3.94 -4.32
N GLY A 60 -1.59 4.75 -5.00
CA GLY A 60 -1.42 4.73 -6.45
C GLY A 60 -0.54 3.58 -6.95
N ASN A 61 -0.43 3.46 -8.27
CA ASN A 61 0.37 2.41 -8.89
C ASN A 61 1.87 2.56 -8.56
N GLY A 62 2.52 1.47 -8.14
CA GLY A 62 3.94 1.45 -7.75
C GLY A 62 4.26 2.08 -6.38
N GLU A 63 3.27 2.63 -5.70
CA GLU A 63 3.37 3.11 -4.31
C GLU A 63 3.08 1.98 -3.34
N ILE A 64 3.42 2.18 -2.07
CA ILE A 64 3.15 1.24 -0.97
C ILE A 64 2.52 1.95 0.23
N THR A 65 1.97 1.17 1.16
CA THR A 65 1.34 1.66 2.37
C THR A 65 2.20 2.64 3.16
N SER A 66 3.51 2.36 3.32
CA SER A 66 4.42 3.23 4.07
C SER A 66 4.70 4.59 3.42
N ASP A 67 4.42 4.75 2.12
CA ASP A 67 4.53 6.05 1.43
C ASP A 67 3.53 7.08 1.97
N TYR A 68 2.51 6.60 2.67
CA TYR A 68 1.40 7.40 3.20
C TYR A 68 1.38 7.48 4.74
N ASP A 69 2.40 6.99 5.44
CA ASP A 69 2.43 7.02 6.92
C ASP A 69 2.28 8.45 7.48
N GLU A 70 2.86 9.44 6.80
CA GLU A 70 2.79 10.85 7.21
C GLU A 70 1.38 11.45 7.05
N LEU A 71 0.52 10.90 6.18
CA LEU A 71 -0.86 11.36 6.01
C LEU A 71 -1.68 11.20 7.30
N SER A 72 -1.29 10.23 8.15
CA SER A 72 -1.96 9.96 9.42
C SER A 72 -1.61 10.97 10.53
N LYS A 73 -0.54 11.74 10.38
CA LYS A 73 -0.04 12.70 11.37
C LYS A 73 -0.73 14.06 11.18
N ALA A 74 -1.98 14.17 11.62
CA ALA A 74 -2.72 15.43 11.70
C ALA A 74 -2.95 15.86 13.15
#